data_AF-A0A135TYV1-F1
#
_entry.id   AF-A0A135TYV1-F1
#
_cell.length_a   1.000
_cell.length_b   1.000
_cell.length_c   1.000
_cell.angle_alpha   90.00
_cell.angle_beta   90.00
_cell.angle_gamma   90.00
#
_symmetry.space_group_name_H-M   'P 1'
#
loop_
_entity.id
_entity.type
_entity.pdbx_description
1 polymer ?
#
loop_
_entity_poly.entity_id
_entity_poly.type
_entity_poly.pdbx_seq_one_letter_code
_entity_poly.pdbx_strand_id
1 'polypeptide(L)'
;MDCSLDITSSIWLGIVIGLTILNAGKVIEQTLQIYSKIRSFASLYSWMIWGLLLANISQAVIDWLYIRGDVAGSLGFSGAGTVLWIIQTQCAPQIIANRLGLIIADKRKTKIMKITLFTVIGIMNIFVMSVMFPMQATRPKLGLRIQRFYSPIDKILSLLIDLSLNSVFLRKLQRELIDNGLVKYRLLFFLTIAAIVVTLSMDISLIVVVFLSNPYLYASIHPTVYSIKLAIEMMMADFIVQVVQEQHQMQEI
;
A
#
# COMPACT_ATOMS: atom_id res chain seq x y z
N MET A 1 -28.95 0.98 14.41
CA MET A 1 -28.33 1.41 13.14
C MET A 1 -28.25 2.91 13.23
N ASP A 2 -27.08 3.42 13.61
CA ASP A 2 -26.90 4.84 13.88
C ASP A 2 -26.65 5.57 12.56
N CYS A 3 -27.55 6.46 12.19
CA CYS A 3 -27.54 7.17 10.90
C CYS A 3 -26.21 7.93 10.62
N SER A 4 -25.46 8.31 11.65
CA SER A 4 -24.12 8.93 11.54
C SER A 4 -23.03 7.97 11.02
N LEU A 5 -23.13 6.68 11.31
CA LEU A 5 -22.19 5.65 10.89
C LEU A 5 -22.36 5.31 9.40
N ASP A 6 -23.62 5.28 8.93
CA ASP A 6 -23.94 5.01 7.52
C ASP A 6 -23.47 6.15 6.61
N ILE A 7 -23.64 7.41 7.04
CA ILE A 7 -23.16 8.59 6.31
C ILE A 7 -21.64 8.57 6.20
N THR A 8 -20.94 8.30 7.31
CA THR A 8 -19.48 8.27 7.35
C THR A 8 -18.92 7.18 6.43
N SER A 9 -19.46 5.96 6.52
CA SER A 9 -19.02 4.84 5.68
C SER A 9 -19.29 5.09 4.19
N SER A 10 -20.44 5.69 3.85
CA SER A 10 -20.79 6.02 2.46
C SER A 10 -19.85 7.08 1.85
N ILE A 11 -19.41 8.07 2.63
CA ILE A 11 -18.45 9.08 2.18
C ILE A 11 -17.09 8.44 1.88
N TRP A 12 -16.58 7.60 2.78
CA TRP A 12 -15.32 6.88 2.56
C TRP A 12 -15.39 5.99 1.33
N LEU A 13 -16.52 5.34 1.10
CA LEU A 13 -16.74 4.49 -0.05
C LEU A 13 -16.74 5.28 -1.37
N GLY A 14 -17.40 6.45 -1.40
CA GLY A 14 -17.33 7.37 -2.54
C GLY A 14 -15.91 7.87 -2.82
N ILE A 15 -15.15 8.18 -1.76
CA ILE A 15 -13.73 8.56 -1.88
C ILE A 15 -12.89 7.41 -2.43
N VAL A 16 -13.11 6.17 -1.95
CA VAL A 16 -12.42 4.98 -2.47
C VAL A 16 -12.68 4.85 -3.95
N ILE A 17 -13.95 4.79 -4.37
CA ILE A 17 -14.31 4.61 -5.78
C ILE A 17 -13.70 5.71 -6.66
N GLY A 18 -13.80 6.98 -6.24
CA GLY A 18 -13.21 8.10 -6.95
C GLY A 18 -11.69 7.96 -7.10
N LEU A 19 -10.99 7.64 -6.01
CA LEU A 19 -9.54 7.42 -6.02
C LEU A 19 -9.16 6.19 -6.85
N THR A 20 -9.94 5.12 -6.81
CA THR A 20 -9.66 3.90 -7.55
C THR A 20 -9.81 4.11 -9.06
N ILE A 21 -10.78 4.93 -9.50
CA ILE A 21 -10.92 5.32 -10.91
C ILE A 21 -9.73 6.18 -11.37
N LEU A 22 -9.34 7.17 -10.57
CA LEU A 22 -8.16 8.01 -10.86
C LEU A 22 -6.87 7.19 -10.92
N ASN A 23 -6.74 6.23 -9.99
CA ASN A 23 -5.63 5.30 -9.98
C ASN A 23 -5.65 4.37 -11.18
N ALA A 24 -6.81 3.84 -11.58
CA ALA A 24 -6.92 3.00 -12.76
C ALA A 24 -6.43 3.74 -14.01
N GLY A 25 -6.79 5.02 -14.19
CA GLY A 25 -6.26 5.85 -15.28
C GLY A 25 -4.74 5.96 -15.27
N LYS A 26 -4.14 6.27 -14.11
CA LYS A 26 -2.68 6.35 -13.96
C LYS A 26 -1.96 5.01 -14.12
N VAL A 27 -2.54 3.92 -13.61
CA VAL A 27 -2.01 2.56 -13.76
C VAL A 27 -1.99 2.18 -15.24
N ILE A 28 -3.07 2.49 -15.97
CA ILE A 28 -3.16 2.25 -17.41
C ILE A 28 -2.08 3.08 -18.13
N GLU A 29 -1.97 4.37 -17.83
CA GLU A 29 -0.95 5.24 -18.44
C GLU A 29 0.47 4.74 -18.19
N GLN A 30 0.82 4.41 -16.95
CA GLN A 30 2.13 3.85 -16.61
C GLN A 30 2.37 2.48 -17.25
N THR A 31 1.36 1.62 -17.30
CA THR A 31 1.46 0.32 -17.96
C THR A 31 1.72 0.50 -19.46
N LEU A 32 1.05 1.45 -20.10
CA LEU A 32 1.25 1.78 -21.52
C LEU A 32 2.63 2.41 -21.77
N GLN A 33 3.12 3.28 -20.90
CA GLN A 33 4.46 3.86 -21.00
C GLN A 33 5.58 2.81 -20.81
N ILE A 34 5.44 1.92 -19.82
CA ILE A 34 6.35 0.80 -19.59
C ILE A 34 6.31 -0.17 -20.78
N TYR A 35 5.11 -0.46 -21.29
CA TYR A 35 4.92 -1.29 -22.47
C TYR A 35 5.59 -0.67 -23.70
N SER A 36 5.47 0.64 -23.89
CA SER A 36 6.12 1.38 -24.98
C SER A 36 7.65 1.40 -24.88
N LYS A 37 8.24 1.46 -23.68
CA LYS A 37 9.70 1.53 -23.50
C LYS A 37 10.40 0.16 -23.45
N ILE A 38 9.75 -0.86 -22.88
CA ILE A 38 10.39 -2.15 -22.58
C ILE A 38 9.81 -3.30 -23.42
N ARG A 39 8.67 -3.09 -24.09
CA ARG A 39 7.98 -4.07 -24.95
C ARG A 39 7.65 -5.40 -24.28
N SER A 40 7.65 -5.43 -22.94
CA SER A 40 7.38 -6.61 -22.14
C SER A 40 6.33 -6.29 -21.08
N PHE A 41 5.19 -7.00 -21.14
CA PHE A 41 4.15 -6.99 -20.12
C PHE A 41 4.58 -7.65 -18.80
N ALA A 42 5.78 -8.26 -18.77
CA ALA A 42 6.21 -9.18 -17.71
C ALA A 42 7.20 -8.56 -16.70
N SER A 43 7.22 -7.24 -16.51
CA SER A 43 7.94 -6.69 -15.35
C SER A 43 7.12 -6.99 -14.09
N LEU A 44 7.73 -7.68 -13.12
CA LEU A 44 7.09 -8.10 -11.87
C LEU A 44 6.37 -6.94 -11.17
N TYR A 45 6.91 -5.72 -11.33
CA TYR A 45 6.33 -4.46 -10.85
C TYR A 45 4.94 -4.16 -11.41
N SER A 46 4.71 -4.34 -12.71
CA SER A 46 3.40 -4.09 -13.34
C SER A 46 2.32 -5.00 -12.75
N TRP A 47 2.62 -6.29 -12.60
CA TRP A 47 1.71 -7.24 -11.97
C TRP A 47 1.38 -6.88 -10.52
N MET A 48 2.32 -6.30 -9.78
CA MET A 48 2.10 -5.89 -8.39
C MET A 48 1.21 -4.66 -8.28
N ILE A 49 1.36 -3.70 -9.20
CA ILE A 49 0.48 -2.53 -9.28
C ILE A 49 -0.95 -2.96 -9.63
N TRP A 50 -1.11 -3.78 -10.68
CA TRP A 50 -2.42 -4.30 -11.08
C TRP A 50 -3.06 -5.15 -9.99
N GLY A 51 -2.28 -6.02 -9.35
CA GLY A 51 -2.74 -6.84 -8.22
C GLY A 51 -3.23 -5.98 -7.06
N LEU A 52 -2.49 -4.93 -6.70
CA LEU A 52 -2.90 -4.02 -5.63
C LEU A 52 -4.15 -3.20 -6.00
N LEU A 53 -4.25 -2.73 -7.26
CA LEU A 53 -5.43 -2.02 -7.75
C LEU A 53 -6.68 -2.91 -7.71
N LEU A 54 -6.60 -4.11 -8.28
CA LEU A 54 -7.71 -5.07 -8.29
C LEU A 54 -8.09 -5.50 -6.88
N ALA A 55 -7.12 -5.66 -5.98
CA ALA A 55 -7.40 -5.98 -4.58
C ALA A 55 -8.14 -4.84 -3.87
N ASN A 56 -7.77 -3.58 -4.10
CA ASN A 56 -8.47 -2.43 -3.56
C ASN A 56 -9.91 -2.31 -4.08
N ILE A 57 -10.13 -2.52 -5.39
CA ILE A 57 -11.48 -2.53 -5.99
C ILE A 57 -12.33 -3.63 -5.37
N SER A 58 -11.80 -4.85 -5.33
CA SER A 58 -12.54 -6.03 -4.88
C SER A 58 -12.89 -5.91 -3.40
N GLN A 59 -11.98 -5.39 -2.58
CA GLN A 59 -12.24 -5.17 -1.16
C GLN A 59 -13.31 -4.11 -0.95
N ALA A 60 -13.26 -2.99 -1.69
CA ALA A 60 -14.27 -1.95 -1.59
C ALA A 60 -15.69 -2.45 -1.97
N VAL A 61 -15.79 -3.32 -2.98
CA VAL A 61 -17.04 -3.96 -3.37
C VAL A 61 -17.55 -4.92 -2.29
N ILE A 62 -16.66 -5.72 -1.70
CA ILE A 62 -16.99 -6.62 -0.58
C ILE A 62 -17.47 -5.80 0.61
N ASP A 63 -16.76 -4.76 1.02
CA ASP A 63 -17.16 -3.92 2.14
C ASP A 63 -18.53 -3.26 1.89
N TRP A 64 -18.78 -2.78 0.66
CA TRP A 64 -20.08 -2.23 0.27
C TRP A 64 -21.22 -3.24 0.43
N LEU A 65 -21.03 -4.46 -0.10
CA LEU A 65 -22.03 -5.54 -0.01
C LEU A 65 -22.28 -5.95 1.45
N TYR A 66 -21.24 -5.92 2.29
CA TYR A 66 -21.35 -6.21 3.71
C TYR A 66 -22.16 -5.14 4.46
N ILE A 67 -21.90 -3.86 4.19
CA ILE A 67 -22.62 -2.73 4.82
C ILE A 67 -24.09 -2.72 4.41
N ARG A 68 -24.40 -3.07 3.15
CA ARG A 68 -25.78 -3.14 2.65
C ARG A 68 -26.61 -4.24 3.32
N GLY A 69 -25.97 -5.20 3.98
CA GLY A 69 -26.65 -6.30 4.69
C GLY A 69 -27.21 -7.38 3.78
N ASP A 70 -26.95 -7.32 2.46
CA ASP A 70 -27.46 -8.29 1.47
C ASP A 70 -26.77 -9.67 1.60
N VAL A 71 -25.66 -9.77 2.33
CA VAL A 71 -24.88 -11.02 2.49
C VAL A 71 -24.67 -11.31 3.99
N ALA A 72 -25.27 -12.41 4.48
CA ALA A 72 -24.94 -12.94 5.80
C ALA A 72 -23.45 -13.32 5.83
N GLY A 73 -22.70 -12.85 6.83
CA GLY A 73 -21.26 -13.05 6.98
C GLY A 73 -20.85 -14.52 6.95
N SER A 74 -20.70 -15.07 5.75
CA SER A 74 -20.28 -16.44 5.52
C SER A 74 -18.76 -16.54 5.65
N LEU A 75 -18.28 -17.71 6.07
CA LEU A 75 -16.84 -18.00 6.16
C LEU A 75 -16.10 -17.70 4.85
N GLY A 76 -16.75 -17.95 3.71
CA GLY A 76 -16.19 -17.68 2.39
C GLY A 76 -16.04 -16.19 2.10
N PHE A 77 -17.01 -15.37 2.52
CA PHE A 77 -17.01 -13.93 2.27
C PHE A 77 -15.90 -13.23 3.07
N SER A 78 -15.82 -13.49 4.38
CA SER A 78 -14.74 -12.94 5.19
C SER A 78 -13.37 -13.50 4.80
N GLY A 79 -13.30 -14.76 4.38
CA GLY A 79 -12.08 -15.38 3.87
C GLY A 79 -11.58 -14.71 2.59
N ALA A 80 -12.48 -14.38 1.66
CA ALA A 80 -12.14 -13.60 0.46
C ALA A 80 -11.59 -12.22 0.85
N GLY A 81 -12.22 -11.54 1.80
CA GLY A 81 -11.71 -10.27 2.33
C GLY A 81 -10.32 -10.38 2.96
N THR A 82 -10.05 -11.46 3.69
CA THR A 82 -8.70 -11.74 4.23
C THR A 82 -7.67 -11.99 3.13
N VAL A 83 -8.02 -12.73 2.08
CA VAL A 83 -7.11 -13.00 0.96
C VAL A 83 -6.75 -11.71 0.23
N LEU A 84 -7.73 -10.85 -0.04
CA LEU A 84 -7.48 -9.54 -0.65
C LEU A 84 -6.62 -8.66 0.25
N TRP A 85 -6.86 -8.70 1.56
CA TRP A 85 -6.06 -8.01 2.55
C TRP A 85 -4.59 -8.45 2.53
N ILE A 86 -4.31 -9.75 2.44
CA ILE A 86 -2.95 -10.30 2.32
C ILE A 86 -2.28 -9.83 1.03
N ILE A 87 -3.01 -9.80 -0.08
CA ILE A 87 -2.48 -9.28 -1.35
C ILE A 87 -2.10 -7.81 -1.18
N GLN A 88 -2.94 -6.99 -0.53
CA GLN A 88 -2.66 -5.58 -0.28
C GLN A 88 -1.41 -5.38 0.59
N THR A 89 -1.32 -6.07 1.73
CA THR A 89 -0.19 -5.95 2.67
C THR A 89 1.12 -6.49 2.08
N GLN A 90 1.06 -7.50 1.23
CA GLN A 90 2.24 -8.06 0.57
C GLN A 90 2.72 -7.18 -0.59
N CYS A 91 1.79 -6.69 -1.42
CA CYS A 91 2.15 -5.92 -2.62
C CYS A 91 2.66 -4.52 -2.27
N ALA A 92 2.03 -3.79 -1.36
CA ALA A 92 2.35 -2.36 -1.17
C ALA A 92 3.82 -2.10 -0.74
N PRO A 93 4.37 -2.78 0.29
CA PRO A 93 5.76 -2.55 0.69
C PRO A 93 6.76 -3.03 -0.36
N GLN A 94 6.37 -4.06 -1.13
CA GLN A 94 7.21 -4.57 -2.21
C GLN A 94 7.27 -3.64 -3.43
N ILE A 95 6.20 -2.88 -3.72
CA ILE A 95 6.24 -1.82 -4.74
C ILE A 95 7.26 -0.75 -4.33
N ILE A 96 7.24 -0.31 -3.06
CA ILE A 96 8.23 0.63 -2.50
C ILE A 96 9.65 0.06 -2.58
N ALA A 97 9.83 -1.22 -2.20
CA ALA A 97 11.12 -1.90 -2.31
C ALA A 97 11.59 -2.06 -3.76
N ASN A 98 10.66 -2.23 -4.71
CA ASN A 98 10.97 -2.27 -6.14
C ASN A 98 11.49 -0.92 -6.65
N ARG A 99 10.83 0.18 -6.27
CA ARG A 99 11.30 1.54 -6.54
C ARG A 99 12.67 1.80 -5.94
N LEU A 100 12.87 1.46 -4.66
CA LEU A 100 14.17 1.59 -4.01
C LEU A 100 15.27 0.79 -4.73
N GLY A 101 14.90 -0.36 -5.29
CA GLY A 101 15.79 -1.17 -6.12
C GLY A 101 16.21 -0.56 -7.46
N LEU A 102 15.49 0.43 -7.98
CA LEU A 102 15.88 1.18 -9.17
C LEU A 102 16.94 2.23 -8.85
N ILE A 103 16.92 2.79 -7.64
CA ILE A 103 17.90 3.77 -7.15
C ILE A 103 19.18 3.04 -6.69
N ILE A 104 19.05 1.89 -6.03
CA ILE A 104 20.22 1.14 -5.58
C ILE A 104 20.90 0.42 -6.76
N ALA A 105 22.09 0.90 -7.14
CA ALA A 105 22.92 0.27 -8.18
C ALA A 105 23.28 -1.21 -7.91
N ASP A 106 23.40 -1.60 -6.63
CA ASP A 106 23.74 -2.97 -6.22
C ASP A 106 22.52 -3.91 -6.25
N LYS A 107 22.41 -4.68 -7.33
CA LYS A 107 21.33 -5.66 -7.56
C LYS A 107 21.26 -6.76 -6.49
N ARG A 108 22.38 -7.12 -5.85
CA ARG A 108 22.41 -8.19 -4.83
C ARG A 108 21.76 -7.72 -3.53
N LYS A 109 22.10 -6.51 -3.08
CA LYS A 109 21.48 -5.88 -1.90
C LYS A 109 19.98 -5.65 -2.11
N THR A 110 19.59 -5.19 -3.30
CA THR A 110 18.18 -5.03 -3.67
C THR A 110 17.41 -6.35 -3.62
N LYS A 111 17.99 -7.44 -4.14
CA LYS A 111 17.34 -8.76 -4.11
C LYS A 111 17.15 -9.27 -2.68
N ILE A 112 18.18 -9.16 -1.85
CA ILE A 112 18.11 -9.58 -0.44
C ILE A 112 17.02 -8.78 0.30
N MET A 113 17.00 -7.45 0.14
CA MET A 113 15.98 -6.59 0.75
C MET A 113 14.56 -7.01 0.36
N LYS A 114 14.31 -7.26 -0.94
CA LYS A 114 12.99 -7.71 -1.42
C LYS A 114 12.58 -9.05 -0.82
N ILE A 115 13.50 -10.02 -0.77
CA ILE A 115 13.25 -11.34 -0.19
C ILE A 115 13.00 -11.23 1.31
N THR A 116 13.85 -10.51 2.05
CA THR A 116 13.66 -10.30 3.49
C THR A 116 12.30 -9.66 3.78
N LEU A 117 11.94 -8.62 3.03
CA LEU A 117 10.65 -7.96 3.17
C LEU A 117 9.50 -8.92 2.86
N PHE A 118 9.63 -9.75 1.81
CA PHE A 118 8.61 -10.72 1.41
C PHE A 118 8.38 -11.76 2.51
N THR A 119 9.46 -12.27 3.09
CA THR A 119 9.43 -13.28 4.15
C THR A 119 8.86 -12.69 5.45
N VAL A 120 9.30 -11.51 5.87
CA VAL A 120 8.83 -10.88 7.12
C VAL A 120 7.33 -10.58 7.05
N ILE A 121 6.86 -9.95 5.97
CA ILE A 121 5.43 -9.66 5.80
C ILE A 121 4.63 -10.96 5.64
N GLY A 122 5.18 -11.95 4.94
CA GLY A 122 4.55 -13.26 4.80
C GLY A 122 4.28 -13.94 6.14
N ILE A 123 5.24 -13.87 7.08
CA ILE A 123 5.08 -14.41 8.44
C ILE A 123 3.97 -13.64 9.19
N MET A 124 3.93 -12.31 9.08
CA MET A 124 2.85 -11.50 9.69
C MET A 124 1.48 -11.90 9.13
N ASN A 125 1.37 -12.03 7.80
CA ASN A 125 0.13 -12.42 7.13
C ASN A 125 -0.37 -13.81 7.54
N ILE A 126 0.53 -14.80 7.66
CA ILE A 126 0.17 -16.15 8.15
C ILE A 126 -0.41 -16.08 9.57
N PHE A 127 0.17 -15.23 10.42
CA PHE A 127 -0.31 -15.07 11.78
C PHE A 127 -1.72 -14.47 11.82
N VAL A 128 -1.99 -13.46 10.98
CA VAL A 128 -3.31 -12.83 10.90
C VAL A 128 -4.37 -13.80 10.39
N MET A 129 -4.04 -14.60 9.36
CA MET A 129 -4.93 -15.68 8.89
C MET A 129 -5.30 -16.64 10.02
N SER A 130 -4.31 -17.03 10.82
CA SER A 130 -4.47 -17.97 11.93
C SER A 130 -5.37 -17.41 13.03
N VAL A 131 -5.38 -16.09 13.24
CA VAL A 131 -6.26 -15.40 14.21
C VAL A 131 -7.68 -15.22 13.65
N MET A 132 -7.82 -14.99 12.35
CA MET A 132 -9.10 -14.66 11.71
C MET A 132 -9.98 -15.89 11.43
N PHE A 133 -9.39 -17.06 11.17
CA PHE A 133 -10.12 -18.32 10.97
C PHE A 133 -10.95 -18.77 12.21
N PRO A 134 -10.40 -18.82 13.45
CA PRO A 134 -11.16 -19.25 14.62
C PRO A 134 -12.24 -18.26 15.07
N MET A 135 -12.16 -16.99 14.64
CA MET A 135 -13.15 -15.95 14.95
C MET A 135 -14.55 -16.34 14.44
N GLN A 136 -14.61 -17.07 13.33
CA GLN A 136 -15.86 -17.27 12.59
C GLN A 136 -16.42 -18.70 12.69
N ALA A 137 -15.60 -19.70 13.01
CA ALA A 137 -15.99 -21.11 12.91
C ALA A 137 -16.41 -21.80 14.22
N THR A 138 -15.94 -21.36 15.41
CA THR A 138 -16.14 -22.19 16.63
C THR A 138 -16.22 -21.43 17.95
N ARG A 139 -15.52 -20.29 18.15
CA ARG A 139 -15.54 -19.53 19.42
C ARG A 139 -15.38 -18.01 19.23
N PRO A 140 -16.47 -17.28 18.93
CA PRO A 140 -16.38 -15.85 18.60
C PRO A 140 -15.80 -14.99 19.74
N LYS A 141 -16.08 -15.34 21.01
CA LYS A 141 -15.60 -14.57 22.18
C LYS A 141 -14.09 -14.69 22.42
N LEU A 142 -13.48 -15.84 22.12
CA LEU A 142 -12.04 -16.05 22.31
C LEU A 142 -11.25 -15.44 21.16
N GLY A 143 -11.72 -15.64 19.91
CA GLY A 143 -11.13 -15.02 18.72
C GLY A 143 -11.13 -13.50 18.80
N LEU A 144 -12.23 -12.89 19.25
CA LEU A 144 -12.33 -11.43 19.39
C LEU A 144 -11.34 -10.85 20.43
N ARG A 145 -11.08 -11.57 21.53
CA ARG A 145 -10.08 -11.15 22.54
C ARG A 145 -8.66 -11.20 21.99
N ILE A 146 -8.31 -12.27 21.29
CA ILE A 146 -6.99 -12.43 20.67
C ILE A 146 -6.79 -11.38 19.58
N GLN A 147 -7.78 -11.18 18.72
CA GLN A 147 -7.75 -10.18 17.66
C GLN A 147 -7.58 -8.77 18.21
N ARG A 148 -8.31 -8.41 19.27
CA ARG A 148 -8.18 -7.08 19.90
C ARG A 148 -6.76 -6.78 20.36
N PHE A 149 -6.04 -7.79 20.87
CA PHE A 149 -4.66 -7.62 21.32
C PHE A 149 -3.66 -7.64 20.15
N TYR A 150 -3.89 -8.52 19.17
CA TYR A 150 -2.95 -8.74 18.09
C TYR A 150 -3.03 -7.69 16.97
N SER A 151 -4.24 -7.21 16.63
CA SER A 151 -4.43 -6.25 15.53
C SER A 151 -3.62 -4.95 15.69
N PRO A 152 -3.56 -4.30 16.88
CA PRO A 152 -2.70 -3.13 17.06
C PRO A 152 -1.20 -3.43 16.87
N ILE A 153 -0.73 -4.60 17.35
CA ILE A 153 0.68 -5.00 17.26
C ILE A 153 1.07 -5.20 15.79
N ASP A 154 0.23 -5.89 15.00
CA ASP A 154 0.42 -6.08 13.56
C ASP A 154 0.54 -4.73 12.83
N LYS A 155 -0.30 -3.75 13.19
CA LYS A 155 -0.25 -2.41 12.58
C LYS A 155 0.96 -1.60 12.98
N ILE A 156 1.38 -1.67 14.24
CA ILE A 156 2.62 -1.01 14.69
C ILE A 156 3.82 -1.61 13.95
N LEU A 157 3.89 -2.93 13.81
CA LEU A 157 4.99 -3.59 13.10
C LEU A 157 5.00 -3.22 11.61
N SER A 158 3.82 -3.14 10.98
CA SER A 158 3.66 -2.69 9.60
C SER A 158 4.12 -1.23 9.42
N LEU A 159 3.75 -0.34 10.35
CA LEU A 159 4.23 1.05 10.36
C LEU A 159 5.76 1.13 10.48
N LEU A 160 6.37 0.30 11.33
CA LEU A 160 7.84 0.27 11.48
C LEU A 160 8.53 -0.18 10.20
N ILE A 161 7.96 -1.15 9.47
CA ILE A 161 8.47 -1.59 8.17
C ILE A 161 8.37 -0.45 7.15
N ASP A 162 7.21 0.19 7.05
CA ASP A 162 6.98 1.30 6.13
C ASP A 162 7.90 2.49 6.44
N LEU A 163 8.07 2.84 7.72
CA LEU A 163 9.01 3.86 8.16
C LEU A 163 10.45 3.51 7.81
N SER A 164 10.85 2.24 8.00
CA SER A 164 12.21 1.78 7.71
C SER A 164 12.51 1.87 6.21
N LEU A 165 11.60 1.39 5.35
CA LEU A 165 11.73 1.45 3.90
C LEU A 165 11.81 2.90 3.40
N ASN A 166 10.88 3.75 3.84
CA ASN A 166 10.84 5.16 3.45
C ASN A 166 12.07 5.93 3.95
N SER A 167 12.60 5.60 5.14
CA SER A 167 13.82 6.20 5.67
C SER A 167 15.06 5.83 4.84
N VAL A 168 15.19 4.56 4.45
CA VAL A 168 16.31 4.11 3.60
C VAL A 168 16.23 4.78 2.23
N PHE A 169 15.03 4.84 1.66
CA PHE A 169 14.78 5.53 0.40
C PHE A 169 15.16 7.01 0.47
N LEU A 170 14.70 7.74 1.49
CA LEU A 170 15.00 9.15 1.65
C LEU A 170 16.51 9.42 1.77
N ARG A 171 17.24 8.60 2.55
CA ARG A 171 18.69 8.72 2.69
C ARG A 171 19.43 8.47 1.39
N LYS A 172 18.96 7.52 0.58
CA LYS A 172 19.56 7.21 -0.73
C LYS A 172 19.27 8.32 -1.73
N LEU A 173 18.02 8.76 -1.79
CA LEU A 173 17.56 9.86 -2.62
C LEU A 173 18.34 11.14 -2.32
N GLN A 174 18.53 11.47 -1.04
CA GLN A 174 19.34 12.62 -0.61
C GLN A 174 20.76 12.57 -1.17
N ARG A 175 21.43 11.42 -1.07
CA ARG A 175 22.82 11.26 -1.56
C ARG A 175 22.91 11.42 -3.07
N GLU A 176 21.97 10.86 -3.83
CA GLU A 176 22.03 10.97 -5.30
C GLU A 176 21.63 12.35 -5.82
N LEU A 177 20.70 13.05 -5.17
CA LEU A 177 20.17 14.32 -5.65
C LEU A 177 20.91 15.56 -5.11
N ILE A 178 21.38 15.52 -3.86
CA ILE A 178 21.95 16.70 -3.19
C ILE A 178 23.47 16.76 -3.39
N ASP A 179 24.17 15.62 -3.39
CA ASP A 179 25.63 15.63 -3.57
C ASP A 179 26.03 15.99 -5.01
N ASN A 180 25.10 15.86 -5.98
CA ASN A 180 25.30 16.29 -7.39
C ASN A 180 24.98 17.78 -7.65
N GLY A 181 24.69 18.58 -6.61
CA GLY A 181 24.86 20.05 -6.64
C GLY A 181 23.80 20.91 -7.34
N LEU A 182 22.69 20.37 -7.85
CA LEU A 182 21.69 21.19 -8.56
C LEU A 182 20.54 21.66 -7.64
N VAL A 183 20.42 22.98 -7.47
CA VAL A 183 19.34 23.64 -6.70
C VAL A 183 17.94 23.21 -7.18
N LYS A 184 17.78 22.85 -8.46
CA LYS A 184 16.54 22.31 -9.05
C LYS A 184 16.05 21.02 -8.37
N TYR A 185 16.96 20.20 -7.84
CA TYR A 185 16.62 18.91 -7.19
C TYR A 185 16.15 19.04 -5.74
N ARG A 186 16.37 20.20 -5.09
CA ARG A 186 15.85 20.45 -3.73
C ARG A 186 14.33 20.47 -3.69
N LEU A 187 13.68 21.03 -4.72
CA LEU A 187 12.21 21.05 -4.79
C LEU A 187 11.66 19.63 -4.88
N LEU A 188 12.27 18.79 -5.72
CA LEU A 188 11.87 17.39 -5.86
C LEU A 188 12.09 16.58 -4.59
N PHE A 189 13.21 16.80 -3.90
CA PHE A 189 13.47 16.20 -2.61
C PHE A 189 12.39 16.58 -1.57
N PHE A 190 11.97 17.85 -1.54
CA PHE A 190 10.91 18.31 -0.64
C PHE A 190 9.53 17.70 -0.98
N LEU A 191 9.18 17.63 -2.27
CA LEU A 191 7.95 16.93 -2.71
C LEU A 191 7.95 15.46 -2.31
N THR A 192 9.11 14.82 -2.37
CA THR A 192 9.28 13.43 -1.95
C THR A 192 9.10 13.27 -0.44
N ILE A 193 9.68 14.16 0.36
CA ILE A 193 9.47 14.18 1.80
C ILE A 193 7.98 14.38 2.12
N ALA A 194 7.32 15.34 1.46
CA ALA A 194 5.90 15.59 1.65
C ALA A 194 5.07 14.34 1.34
N ALA A 195 5.36 13.64 0.24
CA ALA A 195 4.72 12.37 -0.11
C ALA A 195 4.90 11.29 0.97
N ILE A 196 6.11 11.15 1.53
CA ILE A 196 6.40 10.20 2.61
C ILE A 196 5.66 10.58 3.91
N VAL A 197 5.59 11.87 4.24
CA VAL A 197 4.85 12.34 5.42
C VAL A 197 3.36 12.03 5.28
N VAL A 198 2.80 12.24 4.08
CA VAL A 198 1.40 11.93 3.79
C VAL A 198 1.14 10.43 3.92
N THR A 199 1.99 9.55 3.38
CA THR A 199 1.79 8.09 3.49
C THR A 199 1.92 7.59 4.91
N LEU A 200 2.92 8.06 5.67
CA LEU A 200 3.08 7.70 7.09
C LEU A 200 1.90 8.20 7.95
N SER A 201 1.34 9.37 7.64
CA SER A 201 0.16 9.89 8.34
C SER A 201 -1.07 9.01 8.13
N MET A 202 -1.21 8.39 6.95
CA MET A 202 -2.30 7.44 6.66
C MET A 202 -2.13 6.15 7.46
N ASP A 203 -0.90 5.67 7.66
CA ASP A 203 -0.63 4.50 8.50
C ASP A 203 -0.95 4.75 9.97
N ILE A 204 -0.60 5.94 10.47
CA ILE A 204 -0.99 6.36 11.82
C ILE A 204 -2.52 6.40 11.94
N SER A 205 -3.21 6.89 10.91
CA SER A 205 -4.69 6.91 10.89
C SER A 205 -5.28 5.51 10.94
N LEU A 206 -4.71 4.53 10.23
CA LEU A 206 -5.14 3.12 10.33
C LEU A 206 -4.97 2.57 11.74
N ILE A 207 -3.87 2.88 12.41
CA ILE A 207 -3.64 2.47 13.80
C ILE A 207 -4.73 3.05 14.72
N VAL A 208 -5.02 4.35 14.60
CA VAL A 208 -6.07 5.02 15.38
C VAL A 208 -7.43 4.32 15.21
N VAL A 209 -7.79 3.96 13.97
CA VAL A 209 -9.06 3.28 13.68
C VAL A 209 -9.11 1.88 14.29
N VAL A 210 -7.99 1.15 14.29
CA VAL A 210 -7.89 -0.16 14.98
C VAL A 210 -8.08 -0.01 16.49
N PHE A 211 -7.50 1.03 17.10
CA PHE A 211 -7.73 1.33 18.53
C PHE A 211 -9.18 1.71 18.81
N LEU A 212 -9.84 2.43 17.90
CA LEU A 212 -11.26 2.80 18.02
C LEU A 212 -12.21 1.58 17.97
N SER A 213 -11.71 0.39 17.61
CA SER A 213 -12.45 -0.88 17.61
C SER A 213 -13.76 -0.83 16.80
N ASN A 214 -13.80 -0.03 15.72
CA ASN A 214 -14.94 0.06 14.81
C ASN A 214 -14.64 -0.72 13.51
N PRO A 215 -15.19 -1.94 13.33
CA PRO A 215 -14.87 -2.78 12.18
C PRO A 215 -15.32 -2.19 10.85
N TYR A 216 -16.44 -1.46 10.83
CA TYR A 216 -17.02 -0.87 9.62
C TYR A 216 -16.15 0.28 9.10
N LEU A 217 -15.75 1.19 9.98
CA LEU A 217 -14.83 2.27 9.63
C LEU A 217 -13.47 1.72 9.18
N TYR A 218 -12.96 0.70 9.86
CA TYR A 218 -11.72 0.04 9.48
C TYR A 218 -11.78 -0.58 8.09
N ALA A 219 -12.85 -1.31 7.79
CA ALA A 219 -13.07 -1.95 6.50
C ALA A 219 -13.04 -0.93 5.37
N SER A 220 -13.79 0.18 5.48
CA SER A 220 -13.82 1.20 4.42
C SER A 220 -12.52 2.00 4.26
N ILE A 221 -11.84 2.35 5.36
CA ILE A 221 -10.61 3.19 5.33
C ILE A 221 -9.42 2.40 4.76
N HIS A 222 -9.37 1.09 5.00
CA HIS A 222 -8.28 0.24 4.55
C HIS A 222 -8.00 0.32 3.03
N PRO A 223 -8.93 -0.05 2.12
CA PRO A 223 -8.70 0.05 0.68
C PRO A 223 -8.48 1.50 0.21
N THR A 224 -8.98 2.51 0.95
CA THR A 224 -8.69 3.92 0.65
C THR A 224 -7.22 4.22 0.82
N VAL A 225 -6.64 3.88 1.97
CA VAL A 225 -5.25 4.17 2.29
C VAL A 225 -4.31 3.49 1.29
N TYR A 226 -4.56 2.22 0.97
CA TYR A 226 -3.76 1.49 -0.02
C TYR A 226 -3.92 2.07 -1.44
N SER A 227 -5.08 2.61 -1.78
CA SER A 227 -5.28 3.33 -3.05
C SER A 227 -4.46 4.62 -3.09
N ILE A 228 -4.43 5.41 -2.01
CA ILE A 228 -3.64 6.64 -1.99
C ILE A 228 -2.14 6.34 -2.00
N LYS A 229 -1.70 5.33 -1.23
CA LYS A 229 -0.32 4.85 -1.27
C LYS A 229 0.11 4.47 -2.68
N LEU A 230 -0.73 3.73 -3.41
CA LEU A 230 -0.47 3.37 -4.80
C LEU A 230 -0.37 4.62 -5.69
N ALA A 231 -1.28 5.58 -5.54
CA ALA A 231 -1.26 6.83 -6.30
C ALA A 231 0.05 7.62 -6.12
N ILE A 232 0.48 7.75 -4.87
CA ILE A 232 1.72 8.44 -4.48
C ILE A 232 2.92 7.69 -5.03
N GLU A 233 2.95 6.37 -4.89
CA GLU A 233 4.06 5.54 -5.33
C GLU A 233 4.27 5.61 -6.85
N MET A 234 3.18 5.58 -7.61
CA MET A 234 3.19 5.77 -9.06
C MET A 234 3.74 7.16 -9.43
N MET A 235 3.17 8.22 -8.84
CA MET A 235 3.62 9.60 -9.11
C MET A 235 5.12 9.78 -8.79
N MET A 236 5.57 9.21 -7.67
CA MET A 236 6.96 9.24 -7.24
C MET A 236 7.89 8.47 -8.19
N ALA A 237 7.45 7.34 -8.76
CA ALA A 237 8.23 6.57 -9.71
C ALA A 237 8.47 7.36 -11.00
N ASP A 238 7.45 8.04 -11.53
CA ASP A 238 7.58 8.87 -12.73
C ASP A 238 8.55 10.04 -12.51
N PHE A 239 8.48 10.68 -11.34
CA PHE A 239 9.42 11.75 -10.98
C PHE A 239 10.87 11.27 -10.91
N ILE A 240 11.14 10.08 -10.37
CA ILE A 240 12.50 9.53 -10.32
C ILE A 240 13.03 9.25 -11.73
N VAL A 241 12.20 8.69 -12.62
CA VAL A 241 12.62 8.42 -14.00
C VAL A 241 12.98 9.72 -14.72
N GLN A 242 12.18 10.78 -14.56
CA GLN A 242 12.47 12.09 -15.14
C GLN A 242 13.81 12.64 -14.64
N VAL A 243 14.06 12.57 -13.33
CA VAL A 243 15.35 12.99 -12.74
C VAL A 243 16.52 12.22 -13.33
N VAL A 244 16.45 10.89 -13.36
CA VAL A 244 17.56 10.05 -13.81
C VAL A 244 17.87 10.31 -15.28
N GLN A 245 16.86 10.63 -16.09
CA GLN A 245 17.04 11.04 -17.49
C GLN A 245 17.70 12.42 -17.61
N GLU A 246 17.27 13.41 -16.83
CA GLU A 246 17.91 14.74 -16.81
C GLU A 246 19.36 14.68 -16.31
N GLN A 247 19.68 13.81 -15.35
CA GLN A 247 21.04 13.60 -14.84
C GLN A 247 21.99 13.06 -15.91
N HIS A 248 21.59 12.00 -16.63
CA HIS A 248 22.44 11.42 -17.69
C HIS A 248 22.75 12.43 -18.80
N GLN A 249 21.78 13.25 -19.20
CA GLN A 249 21.98 14.27 -20.22
C GLN A 249 23.01 15.34 -19.83
N MET A 250 23.14 15.66 -18.55
CA MET A 250 24.14 16.63 -18.08
C MET A 250 25.55 16.02 -17.89
N GLN A 251 25.67 14.70 -17.77
CA GLN A 251 26.98 14.04 -17.67
C GLN A 251 27.62 13.75 -19.04
N GLU A 252 26.84 13.79 -20.12
CA GLU A 252 27.32 13.63 -21.50
C GLU A 252 27.78 14.96 -22.15
N ILE A 253 27.69 16.09 -21.44
CA ILE A 253 28.15 17.43 -21.85
C ILE A 253 29.44 17.77 -21.09
#